data_AF-A0A640MI48-F1
#
_entry.id   AF-A0A640MI48-F1
#
_cell.length_a   1.000
_cell.length_b   1.000
_cell.length_c   1.000
_cell.angle_alpha   90.00
_cell.angle_beta   90.00
_cell.angle_gamma   90.00
#
_symmetry.space_group_name_H-M   'P 1'
#
loop_
_entity.id
_entity.type
_entity.pdbx_description
1 polymer ?
#
loop_
_entity_poly.entity_id
_entity_poly.type
_entity_poly.pdbx_seq_one_letter_code
_entity_poly.pdbx_strand_id
1 'polypeptide(L)'
;MSLKFEENTIKDFDVKKTFGTCYYLSAQPIYENDSEGNRTEMVREQRVTVYSEAKNDQIDIALPETTDLASFSYDDEIELTGEVTALAWLSSYAGYNDSIQSEQAFKIRASGMKKVVALHQKPEKQKPAGTTQG
;
A
#
# COMPACT_ATOMS: atom_id res chain seq x y z
N MET A 1 9.87 -18.07 7.06
CA MET A 1 8.98 -18.27 5.91
C MET A 1 9.74 -17.85 4.67
N SER A 2 10.02 -18.79 3.76
CA SER A 2 10.69 -18.51 2.48
C SER A 2 9.65 -18.00 1.48
N LEU A 3 9.92 -16.85 0.85
CA LEU A 3 9.10 -16.33 -0.24
C LEU A 3 9.20 -17.29 -1.43
N LYS A 4 8.06 -17.77 -1.94
CA LYS A 4 7.99 -18.54 -3.18
C LYS A 4 7.68 -17.57 -4.32
N PHE A 5 8.47 -17.62 -5.38
CA PHE A 5 8.26 -16.81 -6.57
C PHE A 5 7.54 -17.67 -7.61
N GLU A 6 6.31 -17.30 -7.97
CA GLU A 6 5.61 -17.85 -9.12
C GLU A 6 5.50 -16.71 -10.15
N GLU A 7 6.13 -16.86 -11.32
CA GLU A 7 6.13 -15.81 -12.37
C GLU A 7 6.65 -14.45 -11.85
N ASN A 8 7.69 -14.48 -11.03
CA ASN A 8 8.24 -13.33 -10.30
C ASN A 8 7.24 -12.60 -9.37
N THR A 9 6.07 -13.19 -9.15
CA THR A 9 5.06 -12.69 -8.23
C THR A 9 5.17 -13.43 -6.91
N ILE A 10 5.22 -12.65 -5.83
CA ILE A 10 5.11 -13.13 -4.47
C ILE A 10 3.64 -13.00 -4.08
N LYS A 11 3.03 -14.14 -3.75
CA LYS A 11 1.69 -14.24 -3.16
C LYS A 11 1.79 -14.61 -1.69
N ASP A 12 0.70 -14.42 -0.94
CA ASP A 12 0.51 -14.90 0.43
C ASP A 12 1.60 -14.48 1.44
N PHE A 13 2.22 -13.31 1.25
CA PHE A 13 3.17 -12.78 2.22
C PHE A 13 2.44 -11.99 3.32
N ASP A 14 3.02 -11.99 4.52
CA ASP A 14 2.45 -11.28 5.66
C ASP A 14 2.64 -9.77 5.48
N VAL A 15 1.59 -9.10 4.99
CA VAL A 15 1.54 -7.66 4.70
C VAL A 15 1.85 -6.86 5.95
N LYS A 16 1.22 -7.19 7.09
CA LYS A 16 1.39 -6.47 8.35
C LYS A 16 2.80 -6.62 8.90
N LYS A 17 3.40 -7.80 8.81
CA LYS A 17 4.81 -8.02 9.18
C LYS A 17 5.77 -7.31 8.22
N THR A 18 5.41 -7.19 6.96
CA THR A 18 6.28 -6.61 5.92
C THR A 18 6.29 -5.09 5.94
N PHE A 19 5.12 -4.47 6.06
CA PHE A 19 4.92 -3.02 5.96
C PHE A 19 4.53 -2.35 7.28
N GLY A 20 4.18 -3.10 8.32
CA GLY A 20 3.72 -2.53 9.58
C GLY A 20 2.38 -1.82 9.40
N THR A 21 2.19 -0.75 10.16
CA THR A 21 1.06 0.17 9.97
C THR A 21 1.30 1.02 8.73
N CYS A 22 0.27 1.22 7.92
CA CYS A 22 0.33 2.05 6.73
C CYS A 22 -0.56 3.27 6.90
N TYR A 23 -0.05 4.43 6.49
CA TYR A 23 -0.80 5.69 6.50
C TYR A 23 -0.95 6.22 5.09
N TYR A 24 -2.17 6.62 4.73
CA TYR A 24 -2.49 7.16 3.43
C TYR A 24 -1.83 8.53 3.22
N LEU A 25 -1.12 8.71 2.10
CA LEU A 25 -0.54 10.01 1.74
C LEU A 25 -1.27 10.64 0.56
N SER A 26 -1.37 9.92 -0.56
CA SER A 26 -2.01 10.42 -1.77
C SER A 26 -2.43 9.29 -2.71
N ALA A 27 -3.26 9.64 -3.69
CA ALA A 27 -3.64 8.74 -4.77
C ALA A 27 -3.59 9.47 -6.11
N GLN A 28 -3.22 8.74 -7.15
CA GLN A 28 -3.23 9.22 -8.53
C GLN A 28 -3.73 8.12 -9.47
N PRO A 29 -4.67 8.43 -10.39
CA PRO A 29 -5.07 7.50 -11.43
C PRO A 29 -3.96 7.34 -12.45
N ILE A 30 -3.69 6.09 -12.84
CA ILE A 30 -2.80 5.73 -13.94
C ILE A 30 -3.66 5.32 -15.11
N TYR A 31 -3.47 5.99 -16.25
CA TYR A 31 -4.27 5.79 -17.45
C TYR A 31 -3.65 4.74 -18.37
N GLU A 32 -4.47 4.13 -19.22
CA GLU A 32 -3.99 3.30 -20.33
C GLU A 32 -3.39 4.15 -21.43
N ASN A 33 -2.48 3.54 -22.19
CA ASN A 33 -1.98 4.11 -23.44
C ASN A 33 -2.65 3.39 -24.61
N ASP A 34 -2.95 4.13 -25.68
CA ASP A 34 -3.43 3.57 -26.93
C ASP A 34 -2.30 2.80 -27.67
N SER A 35 -2.64 2.21 -28.81
CA SER A 35 -1.70 1.48 -29.67
C SER A 35 -0.58 2.34 -30.25
N GLU A 36 -0.72 3.67 -30.21
CA GLU A 36 0.26 4.64 -30.68
C GLU A 36 1.12 5.19 -29.52
N GLY A 37 0.83 4.76 -28.29
CA GLY A 37 1.54 5.18 -27.07
C GLY A 37 1.01 6.47 -26.44
N ASN A 38 -0.10 7.03 -26.93
CA ASN A 38 -0.71 8.22 -26.35
C ASN A 38 -1.58 7.85 -25.13
N ARG A 39 -1.60 8.72 -24.13
CA ARG A 39 -2.42 8.53 -22.93
C ARG A 39 -3.91 8.63 -23.28
N THR A 40 -4.69 7.63 -22.89
CA THR A 40 -6.15 7.61 -23.00
C THR A 40 -6.82 8.22 -21.77
N GLU A 41 -8.15 8.34 -21.81
CA GLU A 41 -8.96 8.72 -20.65
C GLU A 41 -9.36 7.51 -19.77
N MET A 42 -9.04 6.29 -20.21
CA MET A 42 -9.35 5.08 -19.47
C MET A 42 -8.35 4.90 -18.33
N VAL A 43 -8.85 4.83 -17.10
CA VAL A 43 -8.01 4.56 -15.92
C VAL A 43 -7.72 3.07 -15.87
N ARG A 44 -6.44 2.69 -15.82
CA ARG A 44 -5.99 1.30 -15.70
C ARG A 44 -5.90 0.84 -14.25
N GLU A 45 -5.38 1.71 -13.39
CA GLU A 45 -5.12 1.40 -11.98
C GLU A 45 -5.08 2.69 -11.16
N GLN A 46 -5.48 2.60 -9.90
CA GLN A 46 -5.28 3.67 -8.93
C GLN A 46 -3.95 3.43 -8.21
N ARG A 47 -3.00 4.34 -8.34
CA ARG A 47 -1.75 4.28 -7.57
C ARG A 47 -1.93 5.05 -6.28
N VAL A 48 -1.85 4.36 -5.15
CA VAL A 48 -1.91 4.93 -3.81
C VAL A 48 -0.52 4.92 -3.20
N THR A 49 -0.04 6.07 -2.78
CA THR A 49 1.21 6.21 -2.03
C THR A 49 0.87 6.21 -0.54
N VAL A 50 1.50 5.31 0.21
CA VAL A 50 1.33 5.18 1.65
C VAL A 50 2.68 5.23 2.35
N TYR A 51 2.71 5.76 3.57
CA TYR A 51 3.86 5.66 4.45
C TYR A 51 3.82 4.34 5.23
N SER A 52 4.90 3.58 5.22
CA SER A 52 5.05 2.31 5.93
C SER A 52 5.93 2.49 7.17
N GLU A 53 5.40 2.21 8.36
CA GLU A 53 6.17 2.29 9.60
C GLU A 53 7.34 1.29 9.62
N ALA A 54 7.12 0.06 9.15
CA ALA A 54 8.15 -0.98 9.20
C ALA A 54 9.32 -0.70 8.24
N LYS A 55 9.07 0.04 7.14
CA LYS A 55 10.11 0.44 6.19
C LYS A 55 10.68 1.82 6.47
N ASN A 56 9.98 2.64 7.26
CA ASN A 56 10.28 4.04 7.47
C ASN A 56 10.40 4.80 6.13
N ASP A 57 9.54 4.46 5.17
CA ASP A 57 9.58 4.96 3.80
C ASP A 57 8.19 4.92 3.14
N GLN A 58 8.07 5.61 2.00
CA GLN A 58 6.87 5.60 1.15
C GLN A 58 6.87 4.39 0.22
N ILE A 59 5.69 3.78 0.06
CA ILE A 59 5.47 2.69 -0.88
C ILE A 59 4.28 3.00 -1.77
N ASP A 60 4.42 2.68 -3.04
CA ASP A 60 3.34 2.76 -4.02
C ASP A 60 2.59 1.42 -4.10
N ILE A 61 1.27 1.49 -4.01
CA ILE A 61 0.36 0.36 -4.07
C ILE A 61 -0.59 0.58 -5.23
N ALA A 62 -0.63 -0.37 -6.17
CA ALA A 62 -1.59 -0.37 -7.25
C ALA A 62 -2.90 -1.06 -6.81
N LEU A 63 -4.00 -0.33 -6.95
CA LEU A 63 -5.36 -0.79 -6.70
C LEU A 63 -6.17 -0.81 -8.01
N PRO A 64 -7.26 -1.57 -8.10
CA PRO A 64 -8.17 -1.56 -9.25
C PRO A 64 -8.70 -0.15 -9.55
N GLU A 65 -8.94 0.15 -10.83
CA GLU A 65 -9.49 1.43 -11.31
C GLU A 65 -10.79 1.84 -10.59
N THR A 66 -11.60 0.84 -10.19
CA THR A 66 -12.91 1.01 -9.55
C THR A 66 -12.85 1.28 -8.05
N THR A 67 -11.65 1.35 -7.47
CA THR A 67 -11.48 1.57 -6.03
C THR A 67 -11.89 2.99 -5.66
N ASP A 68 -12.86 3.14 -4.77
CA ASP A 68 -13.22 4.44 -4.22
C ASP A 68 -12.18 4.91 -3.21
N LEU A 69 -11.54 6.03 -3.53
CA LEU A 69 -10.50 6.66 -2.71
C LEU A 69 -10.94 8.01 -2.15
N ALA A 70 -12.15 8.47 -2.46
CA ALA A 70 -12.63 9.80 -2.06
C ALA A 70 -12.81 9.93 -0.54
N SER A 71 -13.00 8.81 0.16
CA SER A 71 -13.18 8.77 1.62
C SER A 71 -11.88 8.83 2.43
N PHE A 72 -10.71 8.77 1.79
CA PHE A 72 -9.43 8.75 2.48
C PHE A 72 -8.83 10.16 2.56
N SER A 73 -8.32 10.49 3.74
CA SER A 73 -7.59 11.73 4.02
C SER A 73 -6.14 11.44 4.32
N TYR A 74 -5.28 12.43 4.10
CA TYR A 74 -3.86 12.36 4.48
C TYR A 74 -3.71 11.93 5.96
N ASP A 75 -2.75 11.05 6.23
CA ASP A 75 -2.45 10.41 7.51
C ASP A 75 -3.53 9.44 8.04
N ASP A 76 -4.55 9.11 7.25
CA ASP A 76 -5.47 8.04 7.65
C ASP A 76 -4.74 6.69 7.73
N GLU A 77 -4.89 5.99 8.85
CA GLU A 77 -4.45 4.60 8.96
C GLU A 77 -5.27 3.71 8.03
N ILE A 78 -4.59 2.92 7.20
CA ILE A 78 -5.22 2.04 6.22
C ILE A 78 -4.77 0.59 6.37
N GLU A 79 -5.64 -0.32 5.95
CA GLU A 79 -5.34 -1.73 5.81
C GLU A 79 -5.65 -2.18 4.38
N LEU A 80 -4.71 -2.92 3.78
CA LEU A 80 -4.91 -3.54 2.47
C LEU A 80 -5.84 -4.73 2.60
N THR A 81 -6.72 -4.91 1.61
CA THR A 81 -7.76 -5.95 1.64
C THR A 81 -7.76 -6.79 0.36
N GLY A 82 -8.31 -7.99 0.48
CA GLY A 82 -8.31 -9.00 -0.59
C GLY A 82 -6.92 -9.56 -0.86
N GLU A 83 -6.67 -9.97 -2.10
CA GLU A 83 -5.36 -10.50 -2.50
C GLU A 83 -4.35 -9.36 -2.59
N VAL A 84 -3.21 -9.51 -1.90
CA VAL A 84 -2.06 -8.60 -1.98
C VAL A 84 -0.89 -9.37 -2.57
N THR A 85 -0.34 -8.85 -3.66
CA THR A 85 0.77 -9.46 -4.39
C THR A 85 1.91 -8.47 -4.56
N ALA A 86 3.13 -8.98 -4.61
CA ALA A 86 4.31 -8.18 -4.93
C ALA A 86 4.97 -8.78 -6.17
N LEU A 87 4.92 -8.05 -7.29
CA LEU A 87 5.65 -8.41 -8.49
C LEU A 87 7.08 -7.88 -8.36
N ALA A 88 8.06 -8.77 -8.29
CA ALA A 88 9.47 -8.43 -8.30
C ALA A 88 9.99 -8.42 -9.74
N TRP A 89 10.88 -7.50 -10.08
CA TRP A 89 11.65 -7.61 -11.32
C TRP A 89 13.09 -7.15 -11.11
N LEU A 90 13.95 -7.74 -11.94
CA LEU A 90 15.33 -7.35 -12.15
C LEU A 90 15.46 -6.98 -13.63
N SER A 91 15.81 -5.73 -13.91
CA SER A 91 16.12 -5.27 -15.25
C SER A 91 17.61 -5.00 -15.35
N SER A 92 18.29 -5.66 -16.28
CA SER A 92 19.71 -5.41 -16.56
C SER A 92 19.85 -4.74 -17.92
N TYR A 93 20.61 -3.65 -17.98
CA TYR A 93 20.82 -2.87 -19.20
C TYR A 93 22.29 -2.45 -19.35
N ALA A 94 22.70 -2.22 -20.59
CA ALA A 94 24.03 -1.71 -20.89
C ALA A 94 24.12 -0.24 -20.46
N GLY A 95 25.02 0.03 -19.51
CA GLY A 95 25.39 1.37 -19.08
C GLY A 95 26.54 1.94 -19.92
N TYR A 96 27.07 3.07 -19.46
CA TYR A 96 28.24 3.70 -20.07
C TYR A 96 29.46 2.76 -20.04
N ASN A 97 30.28 2.77 -21.09
CA ASN A 97 31.49 1.93 -21.24
C ASN A 97 31.29 0.42 -21.04
N ASP A 98 30.24 -0.16 -21.62
CA ASP A 98 29.93 -1.60 -21.53
C ASP A 98 29.74 -2.12 -20.09
N SER A 99 29.49 -1.22 -19.13
CA SER A 99 29.14 -1.62 -17.78
C SER A 99 27.74 -2.24 -17.77
N ILE A 100 27.57 -3.34 -17.03
CA ILE A 100 26.24 -3.90 -16.79
C ILE A 100 25.64 -3.14 -15.61
N GLN A 101 24.54 -2.45 -15.85
CA GLN A 101 23.72 -1.84 -14.79
C GLN A 101 22.52 -2.75 -14.53
N SER A 102 22.05 -2.77 -13.28
CA SER A 102 20.87 -3.53 -12.91
C SER A 102 19.98 -2.75 -11.95
N GLU A 103 18.67 -2.75 -12.23
CA GLU A 103 17.65 -2.19 -11.37
C GLU A 103 16.78 -3.33 -10.80
N GLN A 104 16.56 -3.30 -9.49
CA GLN A 104 15.65 -4.20 -8.79
C GLN A 104 14.50 -3.38 -8.23
N ALA A 105 13.27 -3.82 -8.47
CA ALA A 105 12.10 -3.16 -7.93
C ALA A 105 10.95 -4.12 -7.68
N PHE A 106 10.00 -3.64 -6.87
CA PHE A 106 8.78 -4.35 -6.51
C PHE A 106 7.58 -3.47 -6.84
N LYS A 107 6.54 -4.07 -7.41
CA LYS A 107 5.22 -3.44 -7.57
C LYS A 107 4.25 -4.16 -6.68
N ILE A 108 3.74 -3.45 -5.68
CA ILE A 108 2.72 -3.96 -4.78
C ILE A 108 1.36 -3.75 -5.44
N ARG A 109 0.55 -4.80 -5.47
CA ARG A 109 -0.86 -4.75 -5.87
C ARG A 109 -1.73 -5.24 -4.74
N ALA A 110 -2.85 -4.58 -4.52
CA ALA A 110 -3.88 -5.03 -3.59
C ALA A 110 -5.25 -4.98 -4.27
N SER A 111 -6.17 -5.84 -3.86
CA SER A 111 -7.53 -5.86 -4.42
C SER A 111 -8.40 -4.70 -3.92
N GLY A 112 -8.07 -4.15 -2.75
CA GLY A 112 -8.74 -2.99 -2.18
C GLY A 112 -8.05 -2.46 -0.95
N MET A 113 -8.61 -1.41 -0.37
CA MET A 113 -8.09 -0.73 0.82
C MET A 113 -9.26 -0.30 1.70
N LYS A 114 -9.09 -0.34 3.01
CA LYS A 114 -10.07 0.19 3.97
C LYS A 114 -9.37 1.07 5.00
N LYS A 115 -10.10 2.05 5.53
CA LYS A 115 -9.66 2.85 6.67
C LYS A 115 -9.75 2.04 7.95
N VAL A 116 -8.72 2.09 8.78
CA VAL A 116 -8.76 1.54 10.13
C VAL A 116 -9.52 2.52 11.00
N VAL A 117 -10.79 2.21 11.28
CA VAL A 117 -11.56 2.99 12.26
C VAL A 117 -11.15 2.47 13.64
N ALA A 118 -10.25 3.19 14.30
CA ALA A 118 -10.03 2.98 15.72
C ALA A 118 -11.36 3.25 16.44
N LEU A 119 -12.06 2.18 16.83
CA LEU A 119 -13.04 2.24 17.91
C LEU A 119 -12.25 2.66 19.16
N HIS A 120 -12.05 3.95 19.32
CA HIS A 120 -11.73 4.52 20.62
C HIS A 120 -12.95 4.23 21.49
N GLN A 121 -12.96 3.06 22.13
CA GLN A 121 -13.69 2.87 23.37
C GLN A 121 -13.14 3.96 24.28
N LYS A 122 -13.90 5.05 24.41
CA LYS A 122 -13.65 6.05 25.45
C LYS A 122 -13.49 5.25 26.74
N PRO A 123 -12.39 5.40 27.49
CA PRO A 123 -12.38 4.90 28.85
C PRO A 123 -13.52 5.61 29.57
N GLU A 124 -14.55 4.86 29.92
CA GLU A 124 -15.62 5.31 30.78
C GLU A 124 -14.94 5.81 32.06
N LYS A 125 -15.03 7.11 32.31
CA LYS A 125 -14.48 7.74 33.51
C LYS A 125 -15.00 6.97 34.72
N GLN A 126 -14.15 6.19 35.38
CA GLN A 126 -14.42 5.71 36.72
C GLN A 126 -14.65 6.94 37.60
N LYS A 127 -15.91 7.14 37.96
CA LYS A 127 -16.35 8.14 38.91
C LYS A 127 -15.73 7.74 40.26
N PRO A 128 -14.95 8.60 40.94
CA PRO A 128 -14.50 8.28 42.29
C PRO A 128 -15.72 8.30 43.20
N ALA A 129 -16.12 7.12 43.68
CA ALA A 129 -17.07 6.99 44.77
C ALA A 129 -16.36 7.45 46.05
N GLY A 130 -16.48 8.74 46.36
CA GLY A 130 -16.30 9.19 47.73
C GLY A 130 -17.32 8.47 48.60
N THR A 131 -16.85 7.78 49.64
CA THR A 131 -17.72 7.43 50.76
C THR A 131 -17.04 7.89 52.04
N THR A 132 -17.81 8.71 52.72
CA THR A 132 -17.59 9.48 53.92
C THR A 132 -17.37 8.60 55.14
N GLN A 133 -16.59 9.13 56.10
CA GLN A 133 -16.49 8.64 57.48
C GLN A 133 -17.86 8.59 58.17
N GLY A 134 -18.02 7.61 59.05
CA GLY A 134 -19.09 7.49 60.06
C GLY A 134 -18.75 6.35 61.00
#